data_AF-C0N2I6-F1
#
_entry.id   AF-C0N2I6-F1
#
_cell.length_a   1.000
_cell.length_b   1.000
_cell.length_c   1.000
_cell.angle_alpha   90.00
_cell.angle_beta   90.00
_cell.angle_gamma   90.00
#
_symmetry.space_group_name_H-M   'P 1'
#
loop_
_entity.id
_entity.type
_entity.pdbx_description
1 polymer ?
#
loop_
_entity_poly.entity_id
_entity_poly.type
_entity_poly.pdbx_seq_one_letter_code
_entity_poly.pdbx_strand_id
1 'polypeptide(L)'
;MRILSDFSWRDLVASASTEETPIEPNTAKDYITFLAKANYLKEIIPANHGGGLARYKLLPAMNTGPKPPMIQRIKQVFDPNLNKVVWPKDGE
;
A
#
# COMPACT_ATOMS: atom_id res chain seq x y z
N MET A 1 -7.77 -4.60 -1.71
CA MET A 1 -6.61 -5.31 -1.11
C MET A 1 -6.96 -6.64 -0.45
N ARG A 2 -7.99 -6.75 0.41
CA ARG A 2 -8.28 -8.02 1.14
C ARG A 2 -8.68 -9.23 0.29
N ILE A 3 -9.20 -9.01 -0.91
CA ILE A 3 -9.74 -10.06 -1.80
C ILE A 3 -8.66 -10.64 -2.73
N LEU A 4 -7.57 -9.90 -2.97
CA LEU A 4 -6.47 -10.36 -3.83
C LEU A 4 -5.43 -11.08 -2.98
N SER A 5 -5.09 -12.33 -3.33
CA SER A 5 -4.03 -13.11 -2.69
C SER A 5 -2.68 -12.38 -2.70
N ASP A 6 -2.46 -11.57 -3.75
CA ASP A 6 -1.36 -10.65 -3.94
C ASP A 6 -1.72 -9.66 -5.08
N PHE A 7 -1.03 -8.53 -5.15
CA PHE A 7 -1.35 -7.46 -6.09
C PHE A 7 -0.13 -6.61 -6.48
N SER A 8 -0.20 -5.95 -7.63
CA SER A 8 0.74 -4.93 -8.08
C SER A 8 0.14 -3.52 -7.94
N TRP A 9 0.95 -2.48 -8.15
CA TRP A 9 0.45 -1.10 -8.21
C TRP A 9 -0.62 -0.91 -9.29
N ARG A 10 -0.56 -1.68 -10.39
CA ARG A 10 -1.54 -1.61 -11.47
C ARG A 10 -2.89 -2.18 -11.05
N ASP A 11 -2.89 -3.28 -10.31
CA ASP A 11 -4.10 -3.88 -9.75
C ASP A 11 -4.74 -2.95 -8.70
N LEU A 12 -3.91 -2.24 -7.93
CA LEU A 12 -4.39 -1.22 -6.98
C LEU A 12 -5.11 -0.08 -7.70
N VAL A 13 -4.48 0.50 -8.73
CA VAL A 13 -5.10 1.57 -9.54
C VAL A 13 -6.40 1.08 -10.15
N ALA A 14 -6.43 -0.11 -10.73
CA ALA A 14 -7.62 -0.66 -11.40
C ALA A 14 -8.78 -0.93 -10.43
N SER A 15 -8.50 -1.25 -9.16
CA SER A 15 -9.53 -1.59 -8.17
C SER A 15 -9.95 -0.43 -7.26
N ALA A 16 -9.11 0.59 -7.09
CA ALA A 16 -9.35 1.69 -6.16
C ALA A 16 -9.58 3.04 -6.84
N SER A 17 -9.24 3.20 -8.13
CA SER A 17 -9.58 4.42 -8.87
C SER A 17 -11.07 4.48 -9.17
N THR A 18 -11.63 5.67 -9.07
CA THR A 18 -13.00 5.98 -9.52
C THR A 18 -12.95 7.10 -10.56
N GLU A 19 -14.06 7.34 -11.27
CA GLU A 19 -14.14 8.44 -12.25
C GLU A 19 -13.93 9.82 -11.60
N GLU A 20 -14.41 9.99 -10.37
CA GLU A 20 -14.27 11.24 -9.60
C GLU A 20 -12.87 11.41 -9.00
N THR A 21 -12.21 10.30 -8.65
CA THR A 21 -10.88 10.30 -8.02
C THR A 21 -9.96 9.28 -8.70
N PRO A 22 -9.37 9.63 -9.86
CA PRO A 22 -8.40 8.78 -10.52
C PRO A 22 -7.10 8.72 -9.69
N ILE A 23 -6.54 7.53 -9.52
CA ILE A 23 -5.26 7.34 -8.82
C ILE A 23 -4.14 7.32 -9.84
N GLU A 24 -3.22 8.27 -9.73
CA GLU A 24 -2.02 8.27 -10.58
C GLU A 24 -1.11 7.06 -10.27
N PRO A 25 -0.45 6.48 -11.28
CA PRO A 25 0.47 5.35 -11.08
C PRO A 25 1.56 5.61 -10.04
N ASN A 26 2.12 6.82 -9.99
CA ASN A 26 3.16 7.17 -9.02
C ASN A 26 2.61 7.23 -7.59
N THR A 27 1.42 7.78 -7.40
CA THR A 27 0.71 7.77 -6.11
C THR A 27 0.46 6.34 -5.61
N ALA A 28 0.06 5.43 -6.50
CA ALA A 28 -0.13 4.03 -6.14
C ALA A 28 1.18 3.33 -5.75
N LYS A 29 2.28 3.62 -6.46
CA LYS A 29 3.62 3.09 -6.13
C LYS A 29 4.09 3.59 -4.78
N ASP A 30 4.04 4.90 -4.55
CA ASP A 30 4.41 5.51 -3.27
C ASP A 30 3.59 4.89 -2.15
N TYR A 31 2.28 4.75 -2.35
CA TYR A 31 1.40 4.16 -1.36
C TYR A 31 1.82 2.74 -0.93
N ILE A 32 2.15 1.89 -1.91
CA ILE A 32 2.67 0.55 -1.66
C ILE A 32 4.02 0.59 -0.95
N THR A 33 4.93 1.49 -1.35
CA THR A 33 6.24 1.65 -0.71
C THR A 33 6.11 2.03 0.76
N PHE A 34 5.28 3.01 1.11
CA PHE A 34 5.06 3.40 2.50
C PHE A 34 4.44 2.26 3.33
N LEU A 35 3.48 1.54 2.78
CA LEU A 35 2.89 0.37 3.46
C LEU A 35 3.90 -0.78 3.63
N ALA A 36 4.79 -1.00 2.66
CA ALA A 36 5.85 -1.98 2.77
C ALA A 36 6.85 -1.59 3.87
N LYS A 37 7.28 -0.32 3.92
CA LYS A 37 8.12 0.22 5.00
C LYS A 37 7.45 0.11 6.38
N ALA A 38 6.13 0.29 6.43
CA ALA A 38 5.33 0.12 7.64
C ALA A 38 5.03 -1.34 8.02
N ASN A 39 5.61 -2.34 7.31
CA ASN A 39 5.35 -3.76 7.50
C ASN A 39 3.89 -4.19 7.31
N TYR A 40 3.07 -3.44 6.58
CA TYR A 40 1.74 -3.88 6.17
C TYR A 40 1.81 -4.84 5.00
N LEU A 41 2.73 -4.58 4.06
CA LEU A 41 2.91 -5.36 2.86
C LEU A 41 4.22 -6.11 2.89
N LYS A 42 4.19 -7.35 2.40
CA LYS A 42 5.38 -8.13 2.07
C LYS A 42 5.50 -8.20 0.56
N GLU A 43 6.65 -7.79 0.04
CA GLU A 43 7.01 -8.09 -1.35
C GLU A 43 7.22 -9.59 -1.49
N ILE A 44 6.50 -10.20 -2.43
CA ILE A 44 6.59 -11.64 -2.73
C ILE A 44 7.30 -11.91 -4.04
N ILE A 45 7.28 -10.95 -4.97
CA ILE A 45 7.97 -11.00 -6.26
C ILE A 45 8.54 -9.60 -6.53
N PRO A 46 9.86 -9.46 -6.72
CA PRO A 46 10.47 -8.18 -7.08
C PRO A 46 10.12 -7.79 -8.52
N ALA A 47 10.14 -6.49 -8.79
CA ALA A 47 10.11 -6.01 -10.17
C ALA A 47 11.37 -6.48 -10.90
N ASN A 48 11.28 -6.64 -12.23
CA ASN A 48 12.42 -7.05 -13.04
C ASN A 48 12.60 -6.19 -14.29
N HIS A 49 13.81 -6.24 -14.85
CA HIS A 49 14.18 -5.48 -16.06
C HIS A 49 13.42 -5.92 -17.32
N GLY A 50 12.77 -7.08 -17.31
CA GLY A 50 11.92 -7.58 -18.39
C GLY A 50 10.49 -7.05 -18.37
N GLY A 51 10.18 -6.06 -17.52
CA GLY A 51 8.85 -5.46 -17.40
C GLY A 51 7.92 -6.16 -16.40
N GLY A 52 8.43 -7.13 -15.64
CA GLY A 52 7.70 -7.74 -14.53
C GLY A 52 7.46 -6.73 -13.41
N LEU A 53 6.20 -6.58 -13.00
CA LEU A 53 5.80 -5.71 -11.90
C LEU A 53 6.04 -6.40 -10.56
N ALA A 54 6.52 -5.63 -9.56
CA ALA A 54 6.59 -6.12 -8.19
C ALA A 54 5.19 -6.50 -7.69
N ARG A 55 5.10 -7.61 -6.95
CA ARG A 55 3.86 -8.12 -6.36
C ARG A 55 3.98 -8.16 -4.84
N TYR A 56 2.92 -7.73 -4.19
CA TYR A 56 2.86 -7.54 -2.75
C TYR A 56 1.67 -8.28 -2.16
N LYS A 57 1.78 -8.69 -0.90
CA LYS A 57 0.70 -9.29 -0.14
C LYS A 57 0.53 -8.58 1.20
N LEU A 58 -0.73 -8.36 1.59
CA LEU A 58 -1.06 -7.87 2.93
C LEU A 58 -0.71 -8.94 3.97
N LEU A 59 0.05 -8.56 4.99
CA LEU A 59 0.35 -9.46 6.10
C LEU A 59 -0.94 -9.75 6.88
N PRO A 60 -1.25 -11.03 7.20
CA PRO A 60 -2.47 -11.38 7.93
C PRO A 60 -2.63 -10.64 9.26
N ALA A 61 -1.52 -10.42 9.97
CA ALA A 61 -1.50 -9.68 11.24
C ALA A 61 -1.83 -8.19 11.09
N MET A 62 -1.66 -7.62 9.89
CA MET A 62 -1.94 -6.22 9.57
C MET A 62 -3.29 -6.02 8.91
N ASN A 63 -4.17 -7.03 9.04
CA ASN A 63 -5.56 -6.95 8.63
C ASN A 63 -6.42 -6.21 9.67
N THR A 64 -6.04 -4.98 10.00
CA THR A 64 -6.50 -4.23 11.19
C THR A 64 -7.95 -3.76 11.14
N GLY A 65 -8.57 -3.68 9.97
CA GLY A 65 -9.97 -3.27 9.83
C GLY A 65 -10.34 -2.82 8.42
N PRO A 66 -11.62 -2.45 8.18
CA PRO A 66 -12.13 -2.12 6.85
C PRO A 66 -11.54 -0.83 6.25
N LYS A 67 -10.99 0.06 7.08
CA LYS A 67 -10.42 1.32 6.61
C LYS A 67 -8.96 1.11 6.21
N PRO A 68 -8.51 1.51 5.01
CA PRO A 68 -7.10 1.41 4.66
C PRO A 68 -6.24 2.37 5.51
N PRO A 69 -4.97 2.04 5.78
CA PRO A 69 -4.02 2.99 6.35
C PRO A 69 -3.85 4.22 5.45
N MET A 70 -3.60 5.37 6.07
CA MET A 70 -3.49 6.67 5.41
C MET A 70 -2.06 7.18 5.46
N ILE A 71 -1.56 7.67 4.33
CA ILE A 71 -0.30 8.40 4.28
C ILE A 71 -0.62 9.87 4.51
N GLN A 72 -0.14 10.41 5.63
CA GLN A 72 -0.35 11.81 5.96
C GLN A 72 0.65 12.70 5.23
N ARG A 73 0.35 14.01 5.11
CA ARG A 73 1.19 14.99 4.41
C ARG A 73 2.64 15.01 4.87
N ILE A 74 2.91 14.72 6.15
CA ILE A 74 4.26 14.66 6.70
C ILE A 74 5.00 13.35 6.38
N LYS A 75 4.48 12.51 5.47
CA LYS A 75 5.03 11.20 5.08
C LYS A 75 5.11 10.22 6.25
N GLN A 76 4.00 10.03 6.96
CA GLN A 76 3.85 8.98 7.97
C GLN A 76 2.62 8.12 7.67
N VAL A 77 2.64 6.87 8.11
CA VAL A 77 1.50 5.94 7.94
C VAL A 77 0.68 5.93 9.23
N PHE A 78 -0.58 6.31 9.12
CA PHE A 78 -1.57 6.27 10.18
C PHE A 78 -2.61 5.19 9.89
N ASP A 79 -2.86 4.30 10.84
CA ASP A 79 -3.93 3.30 10.74
C ASP A 79 -5.19 3.80 11.47
N PRO A 80 -6.27 4.13 10.73
CA PRO A 80 -7.53 4.59 11.34
C PRO A 80 -8.31 3.48 12.08
N ASN A 81 -8.02 2.20 11.86
CA ASN A 81 -8.64 1.12 12.62
C ASN A 81 -7.98 0.95 14.00
N LEU A 82 -6.67 1.18 14.09
CA LEU A 82 -5.92 1.17 15.35
C LEU A 82 -5.92 2.54 16.05
N ASN A 83 -6.29 3.60 15.32
CA ASN A 83 -6.18 5.01 15.71
C ASN A 83 -4.76 5.39 16.13
N LYS A 84 -3.75 4.92 15.37
CA LYS A 84 -2.32 5.07 15.71
C LYS A 84 -1.46 5.35 14.49
N VAL A 85 -0.37 6.10 14.69
CA VAL A 85 0.74 6.16 13.73
C VAL A 85 1.52 4.86 13.84
N VAL A 86 1.61 4.12 12.74
CA VAL A 86 2.26 2.80 12.67
C VAL A 86 3.64 2.87 12.00
N TRP A 87 3.90 3.95 11.26
CA TRP A 87 5.23 4.25 10.74
C TRP A 87 5.45 5.77 10.73
N PRO A 88 6.32 6.32 11.60
CA PRO A 88 6.60 7.75 11.68
C PRO A 88 7.57 8.19 10.58
N LYS A 89 7.59 9.49 10.27
CA LYS A 89 8.49 10.10 9.26
C LYS A 89 9.98 9.83 9.56
N ASP A 90 10.37 9.84 10.83
CA ASP A 90 11.76 9.64 11.26
C ASP A 90 12.25 8.17 11.15
N GLY A 91 11.40 7.25 10.69
CA GLY A 91 11.75 5.85 10.48
C GLY A 91 12.30 5.52 9.09
N GLU A 92 12.86 6.51 8.38
CA GLU A 92 13.45 6.38 7.03
C GLU A 92 14.96 6.11 7.05
#